data_AF-A0A378JGA1-F1
#
_entry.id   AF-A0A378JGA1-F1
#
_cell.length_a   1.000
_cell.length_b   1.000
_cell.length_c   1.000
_cell.angle_alpha   90.00
_cell.angle_beta   90.00
_cell.angle_gamma   90.00
#
_symmetry.space_group_name_H-M   'P 1'
#
loop_
_entity.id
_entity.type
_entity.pdbx_description
1 polymer ?
#
loop_
_entity_poly.entity_id
_entity_poly.type
_entity_poly.pdbx_seq_one_letter_code
_entity_poly.pdbx_strand_id
1 'polypeptide(L)'
;MPLLVETLRVFDAYIRADKKSPEALKEHMKSYDKELEQLRVNFYSTTINQDNLKVYKKIQDILESLNIPQTHWSQYLNANLTVYDFFIKLKTDGSHYQVDYILSLIEEKTSLATAKFVLGCLVSGLFSAGSAYLPAMAGILGMISTSGFAISGLYESSNDPKKAHHIRLRDNTFLLVNTFYNLSAYAIWAAREMSPTVGSLFVAASIVNVLKDVFCMAQYWIEHETLPPIYDSNNLNIHQTYARREYQYLQNKNAAFIDVSVSLALAGVMAAWCFLPGGLFLTVTAVVTNIALAAIKYYLHKNNETTIRVQLQEELDHIKTLYPSLNVKAPSSSEGAATERANPEENGGKMLLRDEKGAEKPKTYNHYRFYPTVETMGTSDIPTFQSPEIPVF
;
A
#
# COMPACT_ATOMS: atom_id res chain seq x y z
N MET A 1 -9.68 1.03 -26.57
CA MET A 1 -9.70 -0.45 -26.41
C MET A 1 -8.36 -1.16 -26.56
N PRO A 2 -7.53 -0.96 -27.62
CA PRO A 2 -6.28 -1.73 -27.75
C PRO A 2 -5.31 -1.54 -26.58
N LEU A 3 -5.30 -0.34 -25.99
CA LEU A 3 -4.46 0.01 -24.83
C LEU A 3 -4.84 -0.79 -23.56
N LEU A 4 -6.13 -1.02 -23.29
CA LEU A 4 -6.57 -1.80 -22.13
C LEU A 4 -6.16 -3.26 -22.25
N VAL A 5 -6.38 -3.88 -23.42
CA VAL A 5 -6.03 -5.29 -23.67
C VAL A 5 -4.52 -5.50 -23.52
N GLU A 6 -3.72 -4.57 -24.04
CA GLU A 6 -2.27 -4.61 -23.87
C GLU A 6 -1.86 -4.43 -22.41
N THR A 7 -2.51 -3.51 -21.69
CA THR A 7 -2.23 -3.27 -20.27
C THR A 7 -2.56 -4.49 -19.42
N LEU A 8 -3.70 -5.15 -19.66
CA LEU A 8 -4.05 -6.41 -19.00
C LEU A 8 -3.05 -7.53 -19.31
N ARG A 9 -2.50 -7.58 -20.52
CA ARG A 9 -1.41 -8.52 -20.88
C ARG A 9 -0.14 -8.26 -20.07
N VAL A 10 0.20 -7.00 -19.84
CA VAL A 10 1.35 -6.63 -19.00
C VAL A 10 1.08 -6.96 -17.53
N PHE A 11 -0.15 -6.78 -17.05
CA PHE A 11 -0.57 -7.12 -15.69
C PHE A 11 -0.46 -8.63 -15.44
N ASP A 12 -0.98 -9.44 -16.37
CA ASP A 12 -0.89 -10.89 -16.36
C ASP A 12 0.58 -11.38 -16.32
N ALA A 13 1.44 -10.81 -17.16
CA ALA A 13 2.87 -11.12 -17.15
C ALA A 13 3.57 -10.74 -15.83
N TYR A 14 3.16 -9.64 -15.19
CA TYR A 14 3.65 -9.25 -13.86
C TYR A 14 3.18 -10.23 -12.77
N ILE A 15 1.91 -10.66 -12.83
CA ILE A 15 1.33 -11.64 -11.90
C ILE A 15 2.08 -12.98 -11.98
N ARG A 16 2.40 -13.45 -13.20
CA ARG A 16 3.17 -14.69 -13.42
C ARG A 16 4.64 -14.61 -13.02
N ALA A 17 5.16 -13.43 -12.66
CA ALA A 17 6.58 -13.18 -12.45
C ALA A 17 7.46 -13.54 -13.68
N ASP A 18 6.93 -13.40 -14.90
CA ASP A 18 7.61 -13.70 -16.16
C ASP A 18 8.66 -12.63 -16.52
N LYS A 19 9.73 -12.52 -15.71
CA LYS A 19 10.88 -11.61 -15.90
C LYS A 19 10.55 -10.11 -15.96
N LYS A 20 9.29 -9.70 -15.75
CA LYS A 20 8.89 -8.29 -15.73
C LYS A 20 8.93 -7.77 -14.31
N SER A 21 9.85 -6.86 -14.08
CA SER A 21 10.00 -6.17 -12.82
C SER A 21 8.87 -5.14 -12.61
N PRO A 22 8.58 -4.74 -11.36
CA PRO A 22 7.62 -3.67 -11.05
C PRO A 22 7.83 -2.37 -11.86
N GLU A 23 9.05 -2.10 -12.30
CA GLU A 23 9.44 -0.96 -13.13
C GLU A 23 8.87 -1.06 -14.54
N ALA A 24 8.88 -2.24 -15.16
CA ALA A 24 8.33 -2.44 -16.51
C ALA A 24 6.82 -2.19 -16.54
N LEU A 25 6.12 -2.61 -15.48
CA LEU A 25 4.69 -2.35 -15.30
C LEU A 25 4.42 -0.85 -15.17
N LYS A 26 5.21 -0.16 -14.34
CA LYS A 26 5.09 1.29 -14.12
C LYS A 26 5.41 2.09 -15.38
N GLU A 27 6.40 1.68 -16.16
CA GLU A 27 6.75 2.31 -17.43
C GLU A 27 5.61 2.19 -18.43
N HIS A 28 4.99 1.00 -18.54
CA HIS A 28 3.83 0.81 -19.40
C HIS A 28 2.65 1.71 -18.99
N MET A 29 2.42 1.85 -17.69
CA MET A 29 1.38 2.73 -17.15
C MET A 29 1.60 4.21 -17.46
N LYS A 30 2.81 4.66 -17.86
CA LYS A 30 3.04 6.04 -18.32
C LYS A 30 2.32 6.37 -19.62
N SER A 31 1.94 5.37 -20.42
CA SER A 31 1.12 5.58 -21.62
C SER A 31 -0.19 6.32 -21.32
N TYR A 32 -0.73 6.15 -20.10
CA TYR A 32 -1.93 6.84 -19.62
C TYR A 32 -1.70 8.29 -19.14
N ASP A 33 -0.45 8.76 -19.01
CA ASP A 33 -0.16 10.11 -18.49
C ASP A 33 -0.69 11.23 -19.38
N LYS A 34 -0.87 10.97 -20.68
CA LYS A 34 -1.37 11.92 -21.67
C LYS A 34 -2.86 11.76 -21.97
N GLU A 35 -3.47 10.65 -21.56
CA GLU A 35 -4.80 10.23 -21.97
C GLU A 35 -5.61 9.71 -20.76
N LEU A 36 -5.74 10.55 -19.74
CA LEU A 36 -6.41 10.21 -18.48
C LEU A 36 -7.88 9.80 -18.66
N GLU A 37 -8.59 10.38 -19.63
CA GLU A 37 -9.94 9.92 -19.98
C GLU A 37 -9.94 8.48 -20.50
N GLN A 38 -8.89 8.05 -21.19
CA GLN A 38 -8.77 6.64 -21.56
C GLN A 38 -8.48 5.76 -20.35
N LEU A 39 -7.73 6.21 -19.35
CA LEU A 39 -7.57 5.47 -18.08
C LEU A 39 -8.94 5.26 -17.43
N ARG A 40 -9.73 6.34 -17.32
CA ARG A 40 -11.08 6.30 -16.74
C ARG A 40 -11.99 5.32 -17.50
N VAL A 41 -12.09 5.47 -18.82
CA VAL A 41 -12.93 4.60 -19.65
C VAL A 41 -12.47 3.14 -19.55
N ASN A 42 -11.17 2.89 -19.63
CA ASN A 42 -10.63 1.52 -19.66
C ASN A 42 -10.80 0.79 -18.32
N PHE A 43 -10.61 1.47 -17.19
CA PHE A 43 -10.62 0.80 -15.88
C PHE A 43 -11.94 0.96 -15.13
N TYR A 44 -12.53 2.15 -15.14
CA TYR A 44 -13.70 2.50 -14.31
C TYR A 44 -15.04 2.48 -15.08
N SER A 45 -15.03 2.28 -16.40
CA SER A 45 -16.26 2.26 -17.20
C SER A 45 -16.39 1.02 -18.08
N THR A 46 -15.29 0.36 -18.43
CA THR A 46 -15.33 -0.86 -19.23
C THR A 46 -15.74 -2.03 -18.34
N THR A 47 -16.91 -2.59 -18.61
CA THR A 47 -17.45 -3.78 -17.94
C THR A 47 -16.83 -5.06 -18.51
N ILE A 48 -16.62 -6.04 -17.64
CA ILE A 48 -16.21 -7.39 -18.02
C ILE A 48 -17.46 -8.19 -18.34
N ASN A 49 -17.68 -8.44 -19.63
CA ASN A 49 -18.79 -9.23 -20.14
C ASN A 49 -18.39 -9.95 -21.43
N GLN A 50 -19.25 -10.86 -21.90
CA GLN A 50 -19.00 -11.63 -23.12
C GLN A 50 -19.03 -10.75 -24.38
N ASP A 51 -19.70 -9.59 -24.33
CA ASP A 51 -19.74 -8.62 -25.43
C ASP A 51 -18.34 -8.02 -25.71
N ASN A 52 -17.50 -7.90 -24.67
CA ASN A 52 -16.11 -7.50 -24.79
C ASN A 52 -15.15 -8.69 -24.69
N LEU A 53 -15.24 -9.59 -25.68
CA LEU A 53 -14.54 -10.88 -25.70
C LEU A 53 -13.01 -10.78 -25.54
N LYS A 54 -12.39 -9.67 -25.95
CA LYS A 54 -10.93 -9.44 -25.80
C LYS A 54 -10.55 -9.17 -24.34
N VAL A 55 -11.31 -8.33 -23.64
CA VAL A 55 -11.10 -8.06 -22.22
C VAL A 55 -11.47 -9.30 -21.41
N TYR A 56 -12.59 -9.94 -21.74
CA TYR A 56 -13.05 -11.18 -21.08
C TYR A 56 -11.96 -12.27 -21.08
N LYS A 57 -11.36 -12.57 -22.24
CA LYS A 57 -10.26 -13.54 -22.35
C LYS A 57 -9.04 -13.14 -21.52
N LYS A 58 -8.65 -11.87 -21.52
CA LYS A 58 -7.51 -11.40 -20.73
C LYS A 58 -7.74 -11.52 -19.22
N ILE A 59 -8.98 -11.31 -18.78
CA ILE A 59 -9.35 -11.51 -17.38
C ILE A 59 -9.31 -13.01 -17.02
N GLN A 60 -9.73 -13.90 -17.93
CA GLN A 60 -9.55 -15.35 -17.74
C GLN A 60 -8.06 -15.72 -17.59
N ASP A 61 -7.20 -15.20 -18.47
CA ASP A 61 -5.75 -15.42 -18.37
C ASP A 61 -5.21 -14.99 -16.99
N ILE A 62 -5.66 -13.84 -16.46
CA ILE A 62 -5.27 -13.34 -15.14
C ILE A 62 -5.78 -14.26 -14.01
N LEU A 63 -7.04 -14.70 -14.07
CA LEU A 63 -7.62 -15.62 -13.07
C LEU A 63 -6.88 -16.97 -13.05
N GLU A 64 -6.52 -17.47 -14.23
CA GLU A 64 -5.72 -18.68 -14.40
C GLU A 64 -4.30 -18.48 -13.82
N SER A 65 -3.64 -17.38 -14.15
CA SER A 65 -2.31 -17.03 -13.60
C SER A 65 -2.31 -16.87 -12.07
N LEU A 66 -3.43 -16.48 -11.47
CA LEU A 66 -3.61 -16.42 -10.01
C LEU A 66 -3.98 -17.77 -9.38
N ASN A 67 -4.06 -18.84 -10.16
CA ASN A 67 -4.51 -20.18 -9.74
C ASN A 67 -5.92 -20.20 -9.12
N ILE A 68 -6.82 -19.34 -9.59
CA ILE A 68 -8.21 -19.33 -9.11
C ILE A 68 -8.97 -20.44 -9.85
N PRO A 69 -9.61 -21.39 -9.13
CA PRO A 69 -10.34 -22.49 -9.78
C PRO A 69 -11.48 -21.97 -10.67
N GLN A 70 -11.67 -22.59 -11.83
CA GLN A 70 -12.71 -22.21 -12.80
C GLN A 70 -14.12 -22.18 -12.20
N THR A 71 -14.39 -22.99 -11.17
CA THR A 71 -15.66 -23.01 -10.43
C THR A 71 -16.00 -21.66 -9.80
N HIS A 72 -15.01 -20.83 -9.50
CA HIS A 72 -15.17 -19.51 -8.88
C HIS A 72 -15.19 -18.36 -9.92
N TRP A 73 -14.90 -18.62 -11.19
CA TRP A 73 -14.74 -17.56 -12.20
C TRP A 73 -16.02 -16.78 -12.46
N SER A 74 -17.19 -17.40 -12.29
CA SER A 74 -18.49 -16.75 -12.48
C SER A 74 -18.67 -15.51 -11.59
N GLN A 75 -18.05 -15.50 -10.41
CA GLN A 75 -18.11 -14.37 -9.47
C GLN A 75 -17.33 -13.14 -9.97
N TYR A 76 -16.43 -13.32 -10.94
CA TYR A 76 -15.58 -12.26 -11.50
C TYR A 76 -15.98 -11.88 -12.93
N LEU A 77 -16.37 -12.87 -13.74
CA LEU A 77 -16.66 -12.70 -15.17
C LEU A 77 -18.11 -12.35 -15.50
N ASN A 78 -19.06 -12.70 -14.63
CA ASN A 78 -20.51 -12.50 -14.87
C ASN A 78 -21.16 -11.53 -13.87
N ALA A 79 -20.37 -10.85 -13.04
CA ALA A 79 -20.86 -9.97 -11.97
C ALA A 79 -21.05 -8.51 -12.42
N ASN A 80 -21.05 -8.24 -13.74
CA ASN A 80 -21.12 -6.89 -14.33
C ASN A 80 -20.11 -5.90 -13.71
N LEU A 81 -18.91 -6.41 -13.40
CA LEU A 81 -17.85 -5.63 -12.77
C LEU A 81 -17.11 -4.82 -13.82
N THR A 82 -16.67 -3.62 -13.46
CA THR A 82 -15.64 -2.93 -14.24
C THR A 82 -14.29 -3.62 -14.04
N VAL A 83 -13.32 -3.32 -14.91
CA VAL A 83 -11.96 -3.86 -14.76
C VAL A 83 -11.34 -3.46 -13.41
N TYR A 84 -11.61 -2.25 -12.94
CA TYR A 84 -11.17 -1.78 -11.63
C TYR A 84 -11.87 -2.55 -10.49
N ASP A 85 -13.20 -2.68 -10.54
CA ASP A 85 -13.95 -3.41 -9.52
C ASP A 85 -13.54 -4.89 -9.44
N PHE A 86 -13.15 -5.48 -10.58
CA PHE A 86 -12.57 -6.81 -10.63
C PHE A 86 -11.28 -6.91 -9.82
N PHE A 87 -10.34 -5.98 -9.97
CA PHE A 87 -9.10 -6.00 -9.19
C PHE A 87 -9.35 -5.70 -7.71
N ILE A 88 -10.29 -4.80 -7.38
CA ILE A 88 -10.73 -4.60 -5.99
C ILE A 88 -11.27 -5.90 -5.41
N LYS A 89 -12.12 -6.60 -6.16
CA LYS A 89 -12.70 -7.86 -5.72
C LYS A 89 -11.64 -8.94 -5.53
N LEU A 90 -10.69 -9.07 -6.47
CA LEU A 90 -9.54 -9.96 -6.31
C LEU A 90 -8.70 -9.67 -5.06
N LYS A 91 -8.43 -8.39 -4.78
CA LYS A 91 -7.76 -7.96 -3.55
C LYS A 91 -8.58 -8.30 -2.29
N THR A 92 -9.90 -8.39 -2.41
CA THR A 92 -10.81 -8.63 -1.28
C THR A 92 -10.96 -10.12 -1.00
N ASP A 93 -11.09 -10.92 -2.05
CA ASP A 93 -11.34 -12.35 -1.96
C ASP A 93 -10.04 -13.16 -1.78
N GLY A 94 -8.87 -12.57 -2.10
CA GLY A 94 -7.56 -13.23 -1.95
C GLY A 94 -6.43 -12.27 -1.54
N SER A 95 -5.40 -12.80 -0.88
CA SER A 95 -4.18 -12.06 -0.52
C SER A 95 -3.17 -12.00 -1.68
N HIS A 96 -3.57 -11.36 -2.78
CA HIS A 96 -2.74 -11.20 -3.98
C HIS A 96 -2.03 -9.84 -3.98
N TYR A 97 -0.84 -9.76 -3.37
CA TYR A 97 -0.06 -8.52 -3.27
C TYR A 97 0.29 -7.90 -4.63
N GLN A 98 0.35 -8.71 -5.70
CA GLN A 98 0.55 -8.20 -7.07
C GLN A 98 -0.64 -7.35 -7.53
N VAL A 99 -1.85 -7.73 -7.13
CA VAL A 99 -3.09 -7.00 -7.43
C VAL A 99 -3.11 -5.68 -6.65
N ASP A 100 -2.60 -5.65 -5.43
CA ASP A 100 -2.43 -4.40 -4.66
C ASP A 100 -1.58 -3.37 -5.41
N TYR A 101 -0.47 -3.80 -6.02
CA TYR A 101 0.38 -2.90 -6.79
C TYR A 101 -0.28 -2.44 -8.10
N ILE A 102 -1.00 -3.33 -8.77
CA ILE A 102 -1.77 -2.96 -9.97
C ILE A 102 -2.81 -1.88 -9.63
N LEU A 103 -3.55 -2.06 -8.52
CA LEU A 103 -4.51 -1.08 -8.04
C LEU A 103 -3.84 0.24 -7.69
N SER A 104 -2.73 0.21 -6.95
CA SER A 104 -2.03 1.46 -6.59
C SER A 104 -1.51 2.22 -7.81
N LEU A 105 -1.11 1.53 -8.89
CA LEU A 105 -0.74 2.20 -10.15
C LEU A 105 -1.94 2.84 -10.84
N ILE A 106 -3.12 2.21 -10.84
CA ILE A 106 -4.34 2.78 -11.42
C ILE A 106 -4.78 4.01 -10.61
N GLU A 107 -4.75 3.91 -9.28
CA GLU A 107 -5.12 4.98 -8.34
C GLU A 107 -4.12 6.14 -8.37
N GLU A 108 -2.80 5.88 -8.46
CA GLU A 108 -1.75 6.89 -8.57
C GLU A 108 -1.97 7.78 -9.80
N LYS A 109 -2.33 7.18 -10.95
CA LYS A 109 -2.60 7.93 -12.18
C LYS A 109 -3.87 8.78 -12.08
N THR A 110 -4.88 8.27 -11.38
CA THR A 110 -6.17 8.98 -11.20
C THR A 110 -6.03 10.14 -10.23
N SER A 111 -5.34 9.94 -9.10
CA SER A 111 -5.14 10.97 -8.06
C SER A 111 -4.23 12.12 -8.51
N LEU A 112 -3.21 11.84 -9.33
CA LEU A 112 -2.30 12.86 -9.86
C LEU A 112 -3.01 13.85 -10.81
N ALA A 113 -4.01 13.37 -11.55
CA ALA A 113 -4.88 14.21 -12.39
C ALA A 113 -5.72 15.18 -11.56
N THR A 114 -6.39 14.65 -10.54
CA THR A 114 -7.24 15.43 -9.62
C THR A 114 -6.40 16.47 -8.86
N ALA A 115 -5.21 16.10 -8.39
CA ALA A 115 -4.29 17.01 -7.72
C ALA A 115 -3.82 18.14 -8.64
N LYS A 116 -3.46 17.84 -9.91
CA LYS A 116 -3.09 18.86 -10.91
C LYS A 116 -4.23 19.81 -11.22
N PHE A 117 -5.46 19.31 -11.32
CA PHE A 117 -6.64 20.14 -11.56
C PHE A 117 -6.90 21.09 -10.39
N VAL A 118 -6.91 20.58 -9.16
CA VAL A 118 -7.11 21.39 -7.94
C VAL A 118 -6.00 22.43 -7.79
N LEU A 119 -4.74 22.05 -8.01
CA LEU A 119 -3.61 22.97 -7.97
C LEU A 119 -3.70 24.03 -9.08
N GLY A 120 -4.13 23.66 -10.28
CA GLY A 120 -4.36 24.57 -11.40
C GLY A 120 -5.48 25.58 -11.12
N CYS A 121 -6.58 25.15 -10.52
CA CYS A 121 -7.66 26.02 -10.07
C CYS A 121 -7.22 26.97 -8.93
N LEU A 122 -6.43 26.47 -7.99
CA LEU A 122 -5.85 27.30 -6.92
C LEU A 122 -4.93 28.38 -7.48
N VAL A 123 -3.97 28.01 -8.34
CA VAL A 123 -3.02 28.96 -8.93
C VAL A 123 -3.76 29.97 -9.80
N SER A 124 -4.62 29.53 -10.72
CA SER A 124 -5.39 30.44 -11.58
C SER A 124 -6.36 31.35 -10.81
N GLY A 125 -7.01 30.84 -9.75
CA GLY A 125 -7.88 31.62 -8.87
C GLY A 125 -7.12 32.67 -8.06
N LEU A 126 -5.94 32.31 -7.54
CA LEU A 126 -5.09 33.23 -6.76
C LEU A 126 -4.49 34.37 -7.62
N PHE A 127 -4.23 34.13 -8.91
CA PHE A 127 -3.67 35.14 -9.82
C PHE A 127 -4.72 36.02 -10.53
N SER A 128 -5.98 35.58 -10.62
CA SER A 128 -7.04 36.30 -11.36
C SER A 128 -7.87 37.26 -10.49
N ALA A 129 -8.03 36.96 -9.20
CA ALA A 129 -8.67 37.86 -8.25
C ALA A 129 -7.61 38.82 -7.70
N GLY A 130 -7.69 40.12 -8.01
CA GLY A 130 -6.80 41.13 -7.44
C GLY A 130 -6.69 41.06 -5.90
N SER A 131 -5.63 41.63 -5.33
CA SER A 131 -5.18 41.43 -3.94
C SER A 131 -6.24 41.58 -2.84
N ALA A 132 -7.31 42.34 -3.07
CA ALA A 132 -8.37 42.58 -2.10
C ALA A 132 -9.32 41.38 -1.85
N TYR A 133 -9.48 40.45 -2.81
CA TYR A 133 -10.42 39.33 -2.70
C TYR A 133 -9.74 37.99 -2.40
N LEU A 134 -8.41 37.98 -2.35
CA LEU A 134 -7.59 36.79 -2.16
C LEU A 134 -7.95 35.98 -0.90
N PRO A 135 -8.11 36.61 0.29
CA PRO A 135 -8.47 35.88 1.51
C PRO A 135 -9.85 35.22 1.44
N ALA A 136 -10.84 35.95 0.91
CA ALA A 136 -12.21 35.45 0.78
C ALA A 136 -12.30 34.24 -0.16
N MET A 137 -11.64 34.33 -1.32
CA MET A 137 -11.58 33.23 -2.30
C MET A 137 -10.83 32.01 -1.77
N ALA A 138 -9.72 32.22 -1.03
CA ALA A 138 -8.98 31.13 -0.41
C ALA A 138 -9.83 30.38 0.63
N GLY A 139 -10.60 31.12 1.45
CA GLY A 139 -11.57 30.53 2.38
C GLY A 139 -12.64 29.70 1.66
N ILE A 140 -13.30 30.26 0.64
CA ILE A 140 -14.35 29.56 -0.12
C ILE A 140 -13.82 28.30 -0.80
N LEU A 141 -12.67 28.37 -1.48
CA LEU A 141 -12.03 27.23 -2.12
C LEU A 141 -11.63 26.16 -1.09
N GLY A 142 -11.13 26.58 0.07
CA GLY A 142 -10.85 25.71 1.20
C GLY A 142 -12.09 24.97 1.70
N MET A 143 -13.23 25.65 1.80
CA MET A 143 -14.49 25.02 2.19
C MET A 143 -14.95 23.97 1.17
N ILE A 144 -14.93 24.30 -0.13
CA ILE A 144 -15.37 23.40 -1.20
C ILE A 144 -14.49 22.14 -1.21
N SER A 145 -13.18 22.31 -1.17
CA SER A 145 -12.23 21.19 -1.16
C SER A 145 -12.38 20.33 0.09
N THR A 146 -12.44 20.93 1.27
CA THR A 146 -12.62 20.21 2.55
C THR A 146 -13.92 19.41 2.56
N SER A 147 -15.02 19.99 2.06
CA SER A 147 -16.31 19.30 1.96
C SER A 147 -16.25 18.12 0.99
N GLY A 148 -15.62 18.32 -0.17
CA GLY A 148 -15.41 17.25 -1.17
C GLY A 148 -14.60 16.10 -0.60
N PHE A 149 -13.47 16.38 0.06
CA PHE A 149 -12.64 15.36 0.70
C PHE A 149 -13.38 14.63 1.84
N ALA A 150 -14.19 15.34 2.63
CA ALA A 150 -14.99 14.73 3.68
C ALA A 150 -16.03 13.77 3.12
N ILE A 151 -16.78 14.19 2.09
CA ILE A 151 -17.79 13.36 1.44
C ILE A 151 -17.15 12.12 0.80
N SER A 152 -16.04 12.30 0.07
CA SER A 152 -15.29 11.18 -0.54
C SER A 152 -14.79 10.20 0.52
N GLY A 153 -14.15 10.71 1.59
CA GLY A 153 -13.61 9.87 2.65
C GLY A 153 -14.69 9.11 3.43
N LEU A 154 -15.85 9.74 3.66
CA LEU A 154 -17.01 9.07 4.28
C LEU A 154 -17.58 7.99 3.36
N TYR A 155 -17.68 8.27 2.06
CA TYR A 155 -18.15 7.31 1.07
C TYR A 155 -17.21 6.09 0.97
N GLU A 156 -15.91 6.31 0.84
CA GLU A 156 -14.89 5.26 0.81
C GLU A 156 -14.91 4.43 2.09
N SER A 157 -14.91 5.08 3.26
CA SER A 157 -14.93 4.40 4.56
C SER A 157 -16.22 3.60 4.79
N SER A 158 -17.38 4.12 4.36
CA SER A 158 -18.65 3.42 4.49
C SER A 158 -18.71 2.17 3.61
N ASN A 159 -18.16 2.27 2.40
CA ASN A 159 -18.23 1.21 1.39
C ASN A 159 -17.06 0.24 1.44
N ASP A 160 -16.02 0.46 2.26
CA ASP A 160 -14.90 -0.47 2.41
C ASP A 160 -15.33 -1.70 3.23
N PRO A 161 -15.56 -2.88 2.61
CA PRO A 161 -16.01 -4.06 3.33
C PRO A 161 -14.94 -4.62 4.28
N LYS A 162 -13.66 -4.24 4.11
CA LYS A 162 -12.52 -4.83 4.83
C LYS A 162 -12.34 -4.29 6.23
N LYS A 163 -12.81 -3.06 6.48
CA LYS A 163 -12.69 -2.44 7.80
C LYS A 163 -13.74 -2.99 8.75
N ALA A 164 -13.34 -3.34 9.97
CA ALA A 164 -14.29 -3.63 11.04
C ALA A 164 -15.16 -2.39 11.36
N HIS A 165 -16.39 -2.61 11.83
CA HIS A 165 -17.34 -1.52 12.05
C HIS A 165 -16.83 -0.43 13.01
N HIS A 166 -16.14 -0.84 14.09
CA HIS A 166 -15.56 0.09 15.06
C HIS A 166 -14.43 0.95 14.45
N ILE A 167 -13.63 0.37 13.54
CA ILE A 167 -12.58 1.09 12.80
C ILE A 167 -13.22 2.15 11.89
N ARG A 168 -14.29 1.78 11.18
CA ARG A 168 -15.03 2.73 10.31
C ARG A 168 -15.63 3.88 11.12
N LEU A 169 -16.28 3.58 12.25
CA LEU A 169 -16.88 4.59 13.12
C LEU A 169 -15.83 5.57 13.64
N ARG A 170 -14.69 5.05 14.13
CA ARG A 170 -13.56 5.84 14.59
C ARG A 170 -13.01 6.73 13.47
N ASP A 171 -12.68 6.15 12.32
CA ASP A 171 -12.11 6.87 11.18
C ASP A 171 -13.06 7.99 10.68
N ASN A 172 -14.37 7.70 10.62
CA ASN A 172 -15.39 8.66 10.24
C ASN A 172 -15.55 9.78 11.28
N THR A 173 -15.44 9.46 12.57
CA THR A 173 -15.50 10.45 13.65
C THR A 173 -14.33 11.42 13.55
N PHE A 174 -13.09 10.91 13.42
CA PHE A 174 -11.91 11.75 13.22
C PHE A 174 -12.03 12.61 11.96
N LEU A 175 -12.53 12.04 10.86
CA LEU A 175 -12.77 12.77 9.61
C LEU A 175 -13.76 13.91 9.82
N LEU A 176 -14.92 13.64 10.43
CA LEU A 176 -15.96 14.65 10.69
C LEU A 176 -15.47 15.76 11.60
N VAL A 177 -14.77 15.43 12.69
CA VAL A 177 -14.22 16.43 13.62
C VAL A 177 -13.17 17.29 12.92
N ASN A 178 -12.25 16.69 12.15
CA ASN A 178 -11.27 17.41 11.35
C ASN A 178 -11.94 18.31 10.29
N THR A 179 -12.97 17.82 9.61
CA THR A 179 -13.76 18.58 8.64
C THR A 179 -14.47 19.75 9.30
N PHE A 180 -15.07 19.55 10.49
CA PHE A 180 -15.75 20.61 11.23
C PHE A 180 -14.81 21.77 11.58
N TYR A 181 -13.62 21.46 12.12
CA TYR A 181 -12.62 22.49 12.45
C TYR A 181 -12.11 23.22 11.19
N ASN A 182 -11.77 22.49 10.14
CA ASN A 182 -11.32 23.09 8.88
C ASN A 182 -12.40 23.95 8.23
N LEU A 183 -13.64 23.47 8.14
CA LEU A 183 -14.76 24.21 7.57
C LEU A 183 -15.03 25.49 8.36
N SER A 184 -15.00 25.42 9.69
CA SER A 184 -15.15 26.58 10.57
C SER A 184 -14.01 27.58 10.36
N ALA A 185 -12.77 27.12 10.26
CA ALA A 185 -11.60 27.95 9.98
C ALA A 185 -11.74 28.66 8.63
N TYR A 186 -12.05 27.92 7.57
CA TYR A 186 -12.23 28.46 6.22
C TYR A 186 -13.42 29.40 6.11
N ALA A 187 -14.53 29.15 6.81
CA ALA A 187 -15.69 30.05 6.83
C ALA A 187 -15.36 31.39 7.50
N ILE A 188 -14.65 31.36 8.63
CA ILE A 188 -14.20 32.59 9.31
C ILE A 188 -13.16 33.32 8.44
N TRP A 189 -12.24 32.59 7.80
CA TRP A 189 -11.25 33.16 6.89
C TRP A 189 -11.87 33.74 5.61
N ALA A 190 -12.97 33.16 5.12
CA ALA A 190 -13.71 33.71 3.98
C ALA A 190 -14.36 35.05 4.34
N ALA A 191 -14.82 35.19 5.59
CA ALA A 191 -15.51 36.37 6.08
C ALA A 191 -14.58 37.47 6.63
N ARG A 192 -13.38 37.11 7.08
CA ARG A 192 -12.42 38.00 7.76
C ARG A 192 -11.00 37.58 7.44
N GLU A 193 -10.07 38.54 7.53
CA GLU A 193 -8.64 38.24 7.40
C GLU A 193 -8.16 37.21 8.43
N MET A 194 -7.03 36.57 8.13
CA MET A 194 -6.43 35.53 8.97
C MET A 194 -6.21 36.06 10.39
N SER A 195 -6.96 35.49 11.35
CA SER A 195 -6.89 35.87 12.76
C SER A 195 -6.37 34.71 13.61
N PRO A 196 -5.87 34.98 14.83
CA PRO A 196 -5.48 33.91 15.76
C PRO A 196 -6.58 32.88 15.99
N THR A 197 -7.85 33.29 15.94
CA THR A 197 -9.00 32.38 16.03
C THR A 197 -9.05 31.40 14.85
N VAL A 198 -8.92 31.88 13.61
CA VAL A 198 -8.87 31.02 12.41
C VAL A 198 -7.73 30.02 12.52
N GLY A 199 -6.55 30.51 12.87
CA GLY A 199 -5.37 29.67 13.00
C GLY A 199 -5.47 28.65 14.13
N SER A 200 -6.10 28.99 15.27
CA SER A 200 -6.35 28.03 16.35
C SER A 200 -7.26 26.87 15.92
N LEU A 201 -8.22 27.12 15.02
CA LEU A 201 -9.08 26.08 14.45
C LEU A 201 -8.29 25.16 13.49
N PHE A 202 -7.38 25.70 12.67
CA PHE A 202 -6.48 24.87 11.86
C PHE A 202 -5.51 24.04 12.71
N VAL A 203 -5.01 24.60 13.82
CA VAL A 203 -4.20 23.86 14.77
C VAL A 203 -5.03 22.74 15.42
N ALA A 204 -6.26 23.02 15.85
CA ALA A 204 -7.16 22.00 16.39
C ALA A 204 -7.45 20.88 15.37
N ALA A 205 -7.71 21.23 14.11
CA ALA A 205 -7.85 20.26 13.03
C ALA A 205 -6.60 19.38 12.85
N SER A 206 -5.42 20.01 12.90
CA SER A 206 -4.13 19.29 12.80
C SER A 206 -3.92 18.35 13.97
N ILE A 207 -4.27 18.74 15.20
CA ILE A 207 -4.22 17.89 16.39
C ILE A 207 -5.13 16.66 16.22
N VAL A 208 -6.33 16.83 15.68
CA VAL A 208 -7.26 15.71 15.42
C VAL A 208 -6.64 14.68 14.47
N ASN A 209 -5.93 15.14 13.43
CA ASN A 209 -5.21 14.24 12.52
C ASN A 209 -4.04 13.55 13.23
N VAL A 210 -3.24 14.27 14.02
CA VAL A 210 -2.15 13.67 14.82
C VAL A 210 -2.71 12.59 15.75
N LEU A 211 -3.81 12.87 16.47
CA LEU A 211 -4.44 11.91 17.35
C LEU A 211 -4.90 10.66 16.58
N LYS A 212 -5.56 10.84 15.43
CA LYS A 212 -5.96 9.72 14.56
C LYS A 212 -4.76 8.85 14.19
N ASP A 213 -3.67 9.47 13.74
CA ASP A 213 -2.48 8.74 13.28
C ASP A 213 -1.78 8.01 14.44
N VAL A 214 -1.73 8.62 15.63
CA VAL A 214 -1.22 7.98 16.86
C VAL A 214 -2.10 6.80 17.28
N PHE A 215 -3.43 6.93 17.21
CA PHE A 215 -4.35 5.82 17.49
C PHE A 215 -4.18 4.67 16.49
N CYS A 216 -4.02 4.97 15.21
CA CYS A 216 -3.72 3.96 14.19
C CYS A 216 -2.38 3.26 14.50
N MET A 217 -1.35 4.01 14.86
CA MET A 217 -0.04 3.45 15.23
C MET A 217 -0.13 2.54 16.45
N ALA A 218 -0.86 2.94 17.49
CA ALA A 218 -1.09 2.14 18.68
C ALA A 218 -1.84 0.84 18.37
N GLN A 219 -2.85 0.91 17.49
CA GLN A 219 -3.57 -0.29 17.05
C GLN A 219 -2.64 -1.25 16.31
N TYR A 220 -1.82 -0.76 15.38
CA TYR A 220 -0.86 -1.62 14.67
C TYR A 220 0.15 -2.26 15.62
N TRP A 221 0.59 -1.52 16.65
CA TRP A 221 1.48 -2.06 17.67
C TRP A 221 0.84 -3.24 18.42
N ILE A 222 -0.41 -3.08 18.88
CA ILE A 222 -1.15 -4.14 19.56
C ILE A 222 -1.37 -5.34 18.63
N GLU A 223 -1.79 -5.11 17.39
CA GLU A 223 -1.98 -6.19 16.40
C GLU A 223 -0.69 -6.99 16.17
N HIS A 224 0.47 -6.31 16.15
CA HIS A 224 1.76 -6.96 15.99
C HIS A 224 2.16 -7.79 17.22
N GLU A 225 2.00 -7.28 18.45
CA GLU A 225 2.29 -8.05 19.66
C GLU A 225 1.42 -9.30 19.81
N THR A 226 0.22 -9.30 19.23
CA THR A 226 -0.69 -10.45 19.25
C THR A 226 -0.43 -11.48 18.13
N LEU A 227 0.61 -11.29 17.29
CA LEU A 227 0.94 -12.26 16.25
C LEU A 227 1.42 -13.59 16.88
N PRO A 228 0.89 -14.75 16.43
CA PRO A 228 1.31 -16.03 16.96
C PRO A 228 2.77 -16.31 16.58
N PRO A 229 3.58 -16.92 17.48
CA PRO A 229 4.95 -17.28 17.19
C PRO A 229 5.02 -18.33 16.06
N ILE A 230 6.02 -18.20 15.18
CA ILE A 230 6.29 -19.22 14.16
C ILE A 230 7.04 -20.38 14.82
N TYR A 231 6.57 -21.60 14.60
CA TYR A 231 7.31 -22.82 14.91
C TYR A 231 8.01 -23.36 13.64
N ASP A 232 9.27 -23.77 13.76
CA ASP A 232 10.15 -24.21 12.65
C ASP A 232 9.62 -25.43 11.86
N SER A 233 8.61 -26.14 12.37
CA SER A 233 7.97 -27.27 11.67
C SER A 233 6.90 -26.84 10.66
N ASN A 234 6.69 -25.55 10.44
CA ASN A 234 5.57 -25.05 9.67
C ASN A 234 5.78 -25.08 8.16
N ASN A 235 4.70 -25.34 7.44
CA ASN A 235 4.60 -25.34 5.97
C ASN A 235 5.09 -23.99 5.38
N LEU A 236 5.79 -24.03 4.23
CA LEU A 236 6.24 -22.88 3.44
C LEU A 236 5.19 -21.74 3.36
N ASN A 237 3.92 -22.10 3.18
CA ASN A 237 2.83 -21.12 3.09
C ASN A 237 2.62 -20.32 4.39
N ILE A 238 2.86 -20.92 5.56
CA ILE A 238 2.73 -20.26 6.86
C ILE A 238 3.86 -19.25 7.03
N HIS A 239 5.09 -19.64 6.68
CA HIS A 239 6.27 -18.76 6.76
C HIS A 239 6.15 -17.56 5.82
N GLN A 240 5.68 -17.77 4.58
CA GLN A 240 5.40 -16.68 3.64
C GLN A 240 4.29 -15.75 4.12
N THR A 241 3.23 -16.31 4.72
CA THR A 241 2.12 -15.51 5.26
C THR A 241 2.57 -14.65 6.43
N TYR A 242 3.41 -15.21 7.31
CA TYR A 242 3.98 -14.47 8.42
C TYR A 242 4.86 -13.31 7.94
N ALA A 243 5.83 -13.59 7.05
CA ALA A 243 6.71 -12.56 6.50
C ALA A 243 5.89 -11.43 5.86
N ARG A 244 4.85 -11.76 5.09
CA ARG A 244 3.93 -10.75 4.52
C ARG A 244 3.27 -9.86 5.58
N ARG A 245 2.80 -10.44 6.69
CA ARG A 245 2.19 -9.67 7.79
C ARG A 245 3.19 -8.77 8.49
N GLU A 246 4.42 -9.25 8.70
CA GLU A 246 5.47 -8.47 9.34
C GLU A 246 5.89 -7.26 8.49
N TYR A 247 6.11 -7.45 7.20
CA TYR A 247 6.42 -6.33 6.30
C TYR A 247 5.25 -5.37 6.14
N GLN A 248 4.00 -5.86 6.14
CA GLN A 248 2.83 -5.01 6.15
C GLN A 248 2.77 -4.15 7.42
N TYR A 249 3.09 -4.74 8.58
CA TYR A 249 3.21 -3.99 9.83
C TYR A 249 4.30 -2.92 9.76
N LEU A 250 5.51 -3.27 9.28
CA LEU A 250 6.60 -2.31 9.11
C LEU A 250 6.21 -1.16 8.17
N GLN A 251 5.48 -1.46 7.10
CA GLN A 251 4.98 -0.47 6.15
C GLN A 251 4.03 0.50 6.82
N ASN A 252 3.04 -0.04 7.54
CA ASN A 252 2.04 0.75 8.23
C ASN A 252 2.64 1.58 9.37
N LYS A 253 3.61 1.02 10.11
CA LYS A 253 4.33 1.73 11.18
C LYS A 253 5.11 2.92 10.63
N ASN A 254 5.88 2.72 9.57
CA ASN A 254 6.65 3.79 8.94
C ASN A 254 5.73 4.86 8.32
N ALA A 255 4.62 4.43 7.68
CA ALA A 255 3.61 5.32 7.15
C ALA A 255 2.99 6.20 8.26
N ALA A 256 2.60 5.59 9.38
CA ALA A 256 2.06 6.33 10.53
C ALA A 256 3.08 7.32 11.11
N PHE A 257 4.37 6.94 11.21
CA PHE A 257 5.41 7.83 11.67
C PHE A 257 5.61 9.05 10.74
N ILE A 258 5.59 8.82 9.42
CA ILE A 258 5.64 9.88 8.41
C ILE A 258 4.44 10.82 8.60
N ASP A 259 3.24 10.27 8.76
CA ASP A 259 2.01 11.03 8.91
C ASP A 259 1.99 11.89 10.18
N VAL A 260 2.39 11.34 11.33
CA VAL A 260 2.54 12.08 12.58
C VAL A 260 3.55 13.23 12.42
N SER A 261 4.70 12.95 11.80
CA SER A 261 5.77 13.95 11.61
C SER A 261 5.30 15.12 10.73
N VAL A 262 4.62 14.83 9.63
CA VAL A 262 4.10 15.84 8.71
C VAL A 262 2.96 16.64 9.35
N SER A 263 2.05 15.97 10.05
CA SER A 263 0.95 16.63 10.77
C SER A 263 1.47 17.57 11.86
N LEU A 264 2.52 17.19 12.58
CA LEU A 264 3.18 18.06 13.56
C LEU A 264 3.86 19.27 12.91
N ALA A 265 4.54 19.07 11.77
CA ALA A 265 5.15 20.17 11.02
C ALA A 265 4.08 21.16 10.49
N LEU A 266 2.96 20.65 9.94
CA LEU A 266 1.82 21.47 9.51
C LEU A 266 1.24 22.28 10.68
N ALA A 267 1.04 21.66 11.84
CA ALA A 267 0.59 22.36 13.05
C ALA A 267 1.55 23.49 13.44
N GLY A 268 2.87 23.24 13.37
CA GLY A 268 3.90 24.25 13.63
C GLY A 268 3.86 25.42 12.65
N VAL A 269 3.70 25.15 11.35
CA VAL A 269 3.55 26.19 10.30
C VAL A 269 2.30 27.03 10.55
N MET A 270 1.17 26.38 10.83
CA MET A 270 -0.08 27.08 11.11
C MET A 270 0.03 27.92 12.38
N ALA A 271 0.62 27.38 13.46
CA ALA A 271 0.85 28.13 14.70
C ALA A 271 1.74 29.35 14.45
N ALA A 272 2.87 29.20 13.76
CA ALA A 272 3.76 30.32 13.43
C ALA A 272 3.04 31.41 12.61
N TRP A 273 2.18 31.01 11.67
CA TRP A 273 1.38 31.95 10.87
C TRP A 273 0.38 32.74 11.74
N CYS A 274 -0.14 32.16 12.83
CA CYS A 274 -1.07 32.87 13.73
C CYS A 274 -0.43 34.09 14.44
N PHE A 275 0.88 34.04 14.69
CA PHE A 275 1.58 35.02 15.53
C PHE A 275 2.34 36.07 14.73
N LEU A 276 2.42 35.93 13.40
CA LEU A 276 3.05 36.90 12.53
C LEU A 276 1.98 37.74 11.82
N PRO A 277 2.08 39.08 11.85
CA PRO A 277 1.07 39.96 11.24
C PRO A 277 0.89 39.61 9.76
N GLY A 278 -0.37 39.41 9.34
CA GLY A 278 -0.72 38.90 8.03
C GLY A 278 -0.28 39.83 6.89
N GLY A 279 0.84 39.49 6.25
CA GLY A 279 1.28 40.09 4.99
C GLY A 279 1.18 39.08 3.86
N LEU A 280 0.99 39.56 2.62
CA LEU A 280 0.92 38.72 1.41
C LEU A 280 2.11 37.77 1.28
N PHE A 281 3.31 38.21 1.68
CA PHE A 281 4.50 37.35 1.70
C PHE A 281 4.36 36.15 2.64
N LEU A 282 3.86 36.35 3.86
CA LEU A 282 3.69 35.27 4.84
C LEU A 282 2.60 34.28 4.39
N THR A 283 1.51 34.76 3.79
CA THR A 283 0.46 33.88 3.29
C THR A 283 0.96 33.03 2.11
N VAL A 284 1.70 33.62 1.17
CA VAL A 284 2.32 32.88 0.06
C VAL A 284 3.35 31.88 0.58
N THR A 285 4.22 32.28 1.51
CA THR A 285 5.22 31.37 2.10
C THR A 285 4.57 30.19 2.81
N ALA A 286 3.50 30.41 3.57
CA ALA A 286 2.81 29.32 4.26
C ALA A 286 2.08 28.37 3.29
N VAL A 287 1.44 28.89 2.24
CA VAL A 287 0.85 28.07 1.18
C VAL A 287 1.91 27.23 0.47
N VAL A 288 3.04 27.84 0.08
CA VAL A 288 4.17 27.12 -0.55
C VAL A 288 4.74 26.06 0.39
N THR A 289 4.87 26.36 1.68
CA THR A 289 5.35 25.41 2.69
C THR A 289 4.41 24.22 2.84
N ASN A 290 3.09 24.45 2.86
CA ASN A 290 2.10 23.37 2.92
C ASN A 290 2.15 22.48 1.68
N ILE A 291 2.32 23.06 0.48
CA ILE A 291 2.52 22.31 -0.77
C ILE A 291 3.81 21.47 -0.68
N ALA A 292 4.90 22.06 -0.21
CA ALA A 292 6.18 21.35 -0.03
C ALA A 292 6.05 20.19 0.97
N LEU A 293 5.38 20.38 2.10
CA LEU A 293 5.11 19.33 3.09
C LEU A 293 4.27 18.19 2.51
N ALA A 294 3.25 18.50 1.70
CA ALA A 294 2.46 17.49 1.00
C ALA A 294 3.30 16.69 0.00
N ALA A 295 4.20 17.35 -0.75
CA ALA A 295 5.11 16.69 -1.68
C ALA A 295 6.14 15.80 -0.96
N ILE A 296 6.69 16.28 0.16
CA ILE A 296 7.60 15.51 1.02
C ILE A 296 6.89 14.27 1.57
N LYS A 297 5.67 14.43 2.11
CA LYS A 297 4.85 13.32 2.60
C LYS A 297 4.64 12.26 1.52
N TYR A 298 4.24 12.68 0.32
CA TYR A 298 4.06 11.78 -0.82
C TYR A 298 5.35 11.02 -1.17
N TYR A 299 6.48 11.73 -1.24
CA TYR A 299 7.78 11.12 -1.56
C TYR A 299 8.22 10.12 -0.49
N LEU A 300 8.06 10.45 0.79
CA LEU A 300 8.41 9.57 1.90
C LEU A 300 7.55 8.29 1.92
N HIS A 301 6.23 8.41 1.72
CA HIS A 301 5.34 7.25 1.62
C HIS A 301 5.72 6.34 0.45
N LYS A 302 6.00 6.94 -0.72
CA LYS A 302 6.40 6.20 -1.92
C LYS A 302 7.73 5.47 -1.73
N ASN A 303 8.69 6.12 -1.09
CA ASN A 303 9.97 5.50 -0.78
C ASN A 303 9.80 4.34 0.21
N ASN A 304 9.01 4.53 1.26
CA ASN A 304 8.69 3.50 2.24
C ASN A 304 8.05 2.25 1.60
N GLU A 305 7.01 2.44 0.76
CA GLU A 305 6.36 1.34 0.04
C GLU A 305 7.35 0.60 -0.88
N THR A 306 8.20 1.33 -1.60
CA THR A 306 9.16 0.73 -2.53
C THR A 306 10.22 -0.08 -1.79
N THR A 307 10.82 0.48 -0.73
CA THR A 307 11.85 -0.21 0.06
C THR A 307 11.31 -1.48 0.69
N ILE A 308 10.13 -1.42 1.30
CA ILE A 308 9.53 -2.58 1.98
C ILE A 308 9.11 -3.65 0.98
N ARG A 309 8.62 -3.26 -0.19
CA ARG A 309 8.29 -4.22 -1.25
C ARG A 309 9.52 -4.99 -1.72
N VAL A 310 10.65 -4.30 -1.93
CA VAL A 310 11.90 -4.95 -2.34
C VAL A 310 12.36 -5.94 -1.27
N GLN A 311 12.37 -5.53 0.00
CA GLN A 311 12.76 -6.39 1.12
C GLN A 311 11.83 -7.61 1.24
N LEU A 312 10.51 -7.42 1.11
CA LEU A 312 9.55 -8.52 1.11
C LEU A 312 9.81 -9.49 -0.05
N GLN A 313 10.14 -9.01 -1.25
CA GLN A 313 10.44 -9.87 -2.39
C GLN A 313 11.73 -10.67 -2.17
N GLU A 314 12.78 -10.01 -1.68
CA GLU A 314 14.05 -10.67 -1.32
C GLU A 314 13.83 -11.76 -0.25
N GLU A 315 13.03 -11.48 0.77
CA GLU A 315 12.74 -12.45 1.83
C GLU A 315 11.86 -13.60 1.35
N LEU A 316 10.84 -13.33 0.52
CA LEU A 316 10.02 -14.39 -0.07
C LEU A 316 10.86 -15.32 -0.97
N ASP A 317 11.82 -14.77 -1.72
CA ASP A 317 12.71 -15.58 -2.55
C ASP A 317 13.72 -16.36 -1.69
N HIS A 318 14.23 -15.79 -0.61
CA HIS A 318 15.06 -16.50 0.37
C HIS A 318 14.29 -17.64 1.06
N ILE A 319 13.03 -17.42 1.45
CA ILE A 319 12.20 -18.47 2.04
C ILE A 319 11.98 -19.61 1.03
N LYS A 320 11.77 -19.32 -0.26
CA LYS A 320 11.62 -20.37 -1.29
C LYS A 320 12.89 -21.22 -1.44
N THR A 321 14.08 -20.65 -1.28
CA THR A 321 15.34 -21.42 -1.38
C THR A 321 15.59 -22.29 -0.15
N LEU A 322 15.08 -21.89 1.03
CA LEU A 322 15.17 -22.67 2.27
C LEU A 322 14.21 -23.87 2.31
N TYR A 323 13.09 -23.81 1.60
CA TYR A 323 12.14 -24.90 1.44
C TYR A 323 12.15 -25.43 -0.01
N PRO A 324 13.27 -26.00 -0.50
CA PRO A 324 13.25 -26.66 -1.79
C PRO A 324 12.22 -27.78 -1.72
N SER A 325 11.32 -27.80 -2.68
CA SER A 325 10.18 -28.72 -2.70
C SER A 325 10.63 -30.13 -2.36
N LEU A 326 10.02 -30.71 -1.32
CA LEU A 326 9.82 -32.15 -1.20
C LEU A 326 8.92 -32.61 -2.36
N ASN A 327 9.33 -32.39 -3.61
CA ASN A 327 8.99 -33.27 -4.70
C ASN A 327 9.82 -34.53 -4.48
N VAL A 328 9.36 -35.29 -3.48
CA VAL A 328 9.59 -36.72 -3.38
C VAL A 328 9.26 -37.26 -4.77
N LYS A 329 10.32 -37.66 -5.48
CA LYS A 329 10.24 -38.63 -6.57
C LYS A 329 9.16 -39.63 -6.17
N ALA A 330 8.02 -39.63 -6.84
CA ALA A 330 7.17 -40.79 -6.83
C ALA A 330 8.08 -41.98 -7.16
N PRO A 331 8.19 -43.01 -6.31
CA PRO A 331 8.92 -44.20 -6.69
C PRO A 331 8.19 -44.70 -7.92
N SER A 332 8.89 -44.70 -9.05
CA SER A 332 8.45 -45.43 -10.23
C SER A 332 8.16 -46.85 -9.77
N SER A 333 6.88 -47.23 -9.70
CA SER A 333 6.47 -48.62 -9.67
C SER A 333 6.82 -49.22 -11.02
N SER A 334 8.11 -49.51 -11.20
CA SER A 334 8.65 -50.35 -12.25
C SER A 334 8.72 -51.76 -11.67
N GLU A 335 7.56 -52.38 -11.50
CA GLU A 335 7.46 -53.82 -11.35
C GLU A 335 7.50 -54.39 -12.77
N GLY A 336 8.68 -54.81 -13.21
CA GLY A 336 8.89 -55.17 -14.61
C GLY A 336 10.32 -55.53 -14.97
N ALA A 337 10.75 -56.70 -14.48
CA ALA A 337 11.69 -57.63 -15.13
C ALA A 337 13.22 -57.38 -15.12
N ALA A 338 13.89 -58.53 -14.99
CA ALA A 338 15.23 -58.89 -15.41
C ALA A 338 16.42 -58.56 -14.47
N THR A 339 16.69 -59.55 -13.62
CA THR A 339 18.02 -60.14 -13.39
C THR A 339 19.07 -59.82 -14.45
N GLU A 340 20.18 -59.18 -14.07
CA GLU A 340 21.50 -59.51 -14.60
C GLU A 340 22.62 -59.23 -13.59
N ARG A 341 23.62 -60.10 -13.60
CA ARG A 341 24.69 -60.29 -12.61
C ARG A 341 25.85 -59.29 -12.77
N ALA A 342 26.45 -58.94 -11.63
CA ALA A 342 27.87 -58.78 -11.30
C ALA A 342 28.90 -58.35 -12.38
N ASN A 343 29.61 -57.24 -12.14
CA ASN A 343 31.05 -57.27 -11.78
C ASN A 343 31.56 -55.91 -11.23
N PRO A 344 32.55 -55.89 -10.31
CA PRO A 344 33.22 -54.69 -9.82
C PRO A 344 34.63 -54.51 -10.41
N GLU A 345 35.02 -53.29 -10.75
CA GLU A 345 36.43 -52.80 -10.88
C GLU A 345 36.33 -51.30 -11.22
N GLU A 346 36.76 -50.37 -10.37
CA GLU A 346 38.13 -49.89 -10.13
C GLU A 346 38.59 -48.80 -11.13
N ASN A 347 39.31 -47.81 -10.59
CA ASN A 347 39.92 -46.61 -11.18
C ASN A 347 38.98 -45.43 -11.48
N GLY A 348 39.23 -44.22 -10.99
CA GLY A 348 40.53 -43.61 -10.69
C GLY A 348 40.70 -42.41 -11.61
N GLY A 349 40.24 -41.23 -11.17
CA GLY A 349 40.25 -40.03 -12.00
C GLY A 349 40.34 -38.76 -11.17
N LYS A 350 41.57 -38.34 -10.85
CA LYS A 350 41.91 -36.97 -10.49
C LYS A 350 41.65 -36.07 -11.69
N MET A 351 40.93 -34.96 -11.53
CA MET A 351 41.19 -33.77 -12.35
C MET A 351 40.70 -32.46 -11.71
N LEU A 352 41.70 -31.61 -11.41
CA LEU A 352 41.78 -30.15 -11.56
C LEU A 352 40.88 -29.21 -10.74
N LEU A 353 41.58 -28.54 -9.82
CA LEU A 353 41.48 -27.12 -9.49
C LEU A 353 41.06 -26.25 -10.68
N ARG A 354 40.01 -25.43 -10.46
CA ARG A 354 39.83 -24.16 -11.16
C ARG A 354 39.67 -23.07 -10.11
N ASP A 355 40.73 -22.29 -9.95
CA ASP A 355 40.69 -20.98 -9.32
C ASP A 355 39.76 -20.08 -10.15
N GLU A 356 38.68 -19.60 -9.55
CA GLU A 356 37.95 -18.44 -10.07
C GLU A 356 37.90 -17.36 -8.98
N LYS A 357 38.97 -16.55 -8.98
CA LYS A 357 38.97 -15.22 -8.39
C LYS A 357 37.96 -14.37 -9.15
N GLY A 358 36.85 -14.05 -8.48
CA GLY A 358 35.88 -13.11 -9.04
C GLY A 358 34.59 -12.96 -8.24
N ALA A 359 34.58 -13.26 -6.94
CA ALA A 359 33.42 -12.96 -6.10
C ALA A 359 33.53 -11.51 -5.59
N GLU A 360 32.73 -10.63 -6.18
CA GLU A 360 32.37 -9.35 -5.61
C GLU A 360 31.94 -9.57 -4.15
N LYS A 361 32.55 -8.86 -3.20
CA LYS A 361 32.18 -8.96 -1.79
C LYS A 361 30.67 -8.72 -1.67
N PRO A 362 29.88 -9.64 -1.09
CA PRO A 362 28.49 -9.34 -0.81
C PRO A 362 28.45 -8.10 0.08
N LYS A 363 27.72 -7.07 -0.37
CA LYS A 363 27.37 -5.93 0.49
C LYS A 363 26.73 -6.52 1.74
N THR A 364 27.37 -6.32 2.88
CA THR A 364 26.80 -6.59 4.19
C THR A 364 25.57 -5.71 4.36
N TYR A 365 24.41 -6.23 3.97
CA TYR A 365 23.15 -5.72 4.43
C TYR A 365 23.02 -6.12 5.90
N ASN A 366 22.68 -5.16 6.74
CA ASN A 366 22.39 -5.41 8.15
C ASN A 366 21.27 -6.44 8.21
N HIS A 367 21.67 -7.68 8.47
CA HIS A 367 20.81 -8.81 8.74
C HIS A 367 20.15 -8.50 10.08
N TYR A 368 18.94 -7.96 10.06
CA TYR A 368 18.14 -7.92 11.26
C TYR A 368 17.80 -9.38 11.60
N ARG A 369 18.57 -9.99 12.51
CA ARG A 369 18.24 -11.28 13.10
C ARG A 369 16.95 -11.10 13.91
N PHE A 370 15.82 -11.46 13.33
CA PHE A 370 14.54 -11.54 14.03
C PHE A 370 14.10 -12.97 14.32
N TYR A 371 14.91 -13.97 14.00
CA TYR A 371 14.71 -15.32 14.52
C TYR A 371 15.27 -15.39 15.94
N PRO A 372 14.44 -15.62 16.98
CA PRO A 372 14.99 -16.11 18.23
C PRO A 372 15.67 -17.44 17.91
N THR A 373 16.98 -17.50 18.05
CA THR A 373 17.67 -18.79 18.19
C THR A 373 17.01 -19.47 19.37
N VAL A 374 16.31 -20.59 19.11
CA VAL A 374 15.92 -21.53 20.16
C VAL A 374 17.22 -22.09 20.71
N GLU A 375 17.83 -21.38 21.65
CA GLU A 375 18.72 -22.00 22.61
C GLU A 375 17.90 -23.09 23.28
N THR A 376 18.41 -24.30 23.21
CA THR A 376 17.87 -25.48 23.86
C THR A 376 17.65 -25.20 25.34
N MET A 377 16.45 -24.74 25.69
CA MET A 377 16.00 -24.67 27.09
C MET A 377 15.97 -26.09 27.62
N GLY A 378 16.99 -26.41 28.41
CA GLY A 378 16.97 -27.57 29.29
C GLY A 378 15.72 -27.53 30.15
N THR A 379 15.08 -28.68 30.27
CA THR A 379 13.97 -28.94 31.18
C THR A 379 14.38 -28.67 32.64
N SER A 380 14.21 -27.46 33.13
CA SER A 380 13.80 -27.23 34.53
C SER A 380 13.05 -25.91 34.67
N ASP A 381 12.01 -25.96 35.50
CA ASP A 381 11.29 -24.84 36.09
C ASP A 381 10.18 -24.22 35.24
N ILE A 382 8.99 -24.84 35.34
CA ILE A 382 7.70 -24.25 34.97
C ILE A 382 7.29 -23.28 36.09
N PRO A 383 7.20 -21.96 35.87
CA PRO A 383 6.50 -21.08 36.78
C PRO A 383 5.01 -21.12 36.46
N THR A 384 4.20 -21.38 37.49
CA THR A 384 2.74 -21.33 37.42
C THR A 384 2.30 -19.88 37.21
N PHE A 385 1.85 -19.54 36.01
CA PHE A 385 1.30 -18.22 35.70
C PHE A 385 -0.18 -18.18 36.11
N GLN A 386 -0.51 -17.39 37.13
CA GLN A 386 -1.89 -17.03 37.43
C GLN A 386 -2.40 -16.02 36.38
N SER A 387 -3.53 -16.34 35.78
CA SER A 387 -4.21 -15.45 34.81
C SER A 387 -4.72 -14.20 35.53
N PRO A 388 -4.43 -12.99 35.05
CA PRO A 388 -5.09 -11.79 35.55
C PRO A 388 -6.52 -11.72 35.01
N GLU A 389 -7.47 -11.45 35.90
CA GLU A 389 -8.87 -11.17 35.57
C GLU A 389 -8.97 -9.89 34.72
N ILE A 390 -9.62 -9.98 33.56
CA ILE A 390 -9.91 -8.85 32.70
C ILE A 390 -11.24 -8.22 33.17
N PRO A 391 -11.27 -6.95 33.57
CA PRO A 391 -12.54 -6.27 33.81
C PRO A 391 -13.20 -5.95 32.46
N VAL A 392 -14.44 -6.39 32.32
CA VAL A 392 -15.33 -6.04 31.20
C VAL A 392 -15.79 -4.60 31.38
N PHE A 393 -15.56 -3.75 30.38
CA PHE A 393 -16.25 -2.48 30.20
C PHE A 393 -16.75 -2.37 28.76
#